data_AF-A0A960N3F5-F1
#
_entry.id   AF-A0A960N3F5-F1
#
_cell.length_a   1.000
_cell.length_b   1.000
_cell.length_c   1.000
_cell.angle_alpha   90.00
_cell.angle_beta   90.00
_cell.angle_gamma   90.00
#
_symmetry.space_group_name_H-M   'P 1'
#
loop_
_entity.id
_entity.type
_entity.pdbx_description
1 polymer ?
#
loop_
_entity_poly.entity_id
_entity_poly.type
_entity_poly.pdbx_seq_one_letter_code
_entity_poly.pdbx_strand_id
1 'polypeptide(L)' 'MTWPSLLMTHTAPVTCPSCFESFEVPCPPPEETPCEVDYDCEVCCRPMIVAFEEDDGEVTAWARGLGD' A
#
# COMPACT_ATOMS: atom_id res chain seq x y z
N MET A 1 5.72 3.80 -26.57
CA MET A 1 5.69 3.26 -25.21
C MET A 1 4.34 3.64 -24.62
N THR A 2 3.29 2.99 -25.14
CA THR A 2 1.90 3.24 -24.77
C THR A 2 1.55 2.23 -23.71
N TRP A 3 1.64 2.62 -22.43
CA TRP A 3 1.01 1.88 -21.35
C TRP A 3 -0.50 1.78 -21.68
N PRO A 4 -1.05 0.57 -21.89
CA PRO A 4 -2.47 0.44 -22.12
C PRO A 4 -3.18 0.59 -20.76
N SER A 5 -4.17 1.48 -20.67
CA SER A 5 -5.07 1.66 -19.51
C SER A 5 -4.39 2.20 -18.24
N LEU A 6 -4.68 3.36 -17.64
CA LEU A 6 -5.97 4.02 -17.36
C LEU A 6 -7.10 3.08 -16.91
N LEU A 7 -6.76 1.93 -16.32
CA LEU A 7 -7.65 1.15 -15.47
C LEU A 7 -7.29 1.52 -14.03
N MET A 8 -8.02 2.48 -13.48
CA MET A 8 -8.31 2.65 -12.05
C MET A 8 -7.22 2.10 -11.11
N THR A 9 -6.16 2.86 -10.85
CA THR A 9 -5.31 2.62 -9.68
C THR A 9 -6.18 2.84 -8.45
N HIS A 10 -6.76 1.75 -7.94
CA HIS A 10 -7.43 1.75 -6.65
C HIS A 10 -6.37 2.09 -5.61
N THR A 11 -6.61 3.10 -4.78
CA THR A 11 -5.71 3.46 -3.68
C THR A 11 -6.33 3.03 -2.37
N ALA A 12 -5.50 2.61 -1.43
CA ALA A 12 -5.93 2.34 -0.07
C ALA A 12 -5.24 3.32 0.89
N PRO A 13 -5.96 3.80 1.92
CA PRO A 13 -5.36 4.60 2.96
C PRO A 13 -4.48 3.71 3.85
N VAL A 14 -3.29 4.19 4.17
CA VAL A 14 -2.38 3.52 5.11
C VAL A 14 -1.83 4.54 6.11
N THR A 15 -1.64 4.11 7.36
CA THR A 15 -1.12 4.96 8.43
C THR A 15 0.29 4.54 8.80
N CYS A 16 1.24 5.48 8.74
CA CYS A 16 2.62 5.19 9.12
C CYS A 16 2.71 4.87 10.62
N PRO A 17 3.33 3.74 11.02
CA PRO A 17 3.47 3.38 12.45
C PRO A 17 4.49 4.25 13.20
N SER A 18 5.30 5.06 12.50
CA SER A 18 6.36 5.88 13.12
C SER A 18 5.98 7.34 13.29
N CYS A 19 5.40 7.99 12.28
CA CYS A 19 4.96 9.39 12.35
C CYS A 19 3.45 9.55 12.52
N PHE A 20 2.68 8.46 12.43
CA PHE A 20 1.22 8.44 12.60
C PHE A 20 0.42 9.25 11.57
N GLU A 21 1.06 9.66 10.47
CA GLU A 21 0.40 10.32 9.35
C GLU A 21 -0.21 9.30 8.39
N SER A 22 -1.39 9.62 7.85
CA SER A 22 -2.12 8.80 6.88
C SER A 22 -1.90 9.29 5.45
N PHE A 23 -1.62 8.38 4.53
CA PHE A 23 -1.44 8.67 3.10
C PHE A 23 -2.04 7.54 2.25
N GLU A 24 -2.21 7.80 0.95
CA GLU A 24 -2.78 6.83 0.01
C GLU A 24 -1.68 6.07 -0.73
N VAL A 25 -1.81 4.76 -0.83
CA VAL A 25 -0.88 3.90 -1.58
C VAL A 25 -1.61 3.20 -2.73
N PRO A 26 -0.95 3.01 -3.90
CA PRO A 26 -1.55 2.27 -4.99
C PRO A 26 -1.72 0.80 -4.60
N CYS A 27 -2.94 0.28 -4.73
CA CYS A 27 -3.22 -1.13 -4.53
C CYS A 27 -2.84 -1.94 -5.77
N PRO A 28 -2.22 -3.11 -5.59
CA PRO A 28 -2.09 -4.09 -6.65
C PRO A 28 -3.46 -4.65 -7.03
N PRO A 29 -3.60 -5.29 -8.20
CA PRO A 29 -4.83 -5.98 -8.55
C PRO A 29 -5.11 -7.12 -7.55
N PRO A 30 -6.38 -7.45 -7.28
CA PRO A 30 -6.78 -8.54 -6.37
C PRO A 30 -6.08 -9.87 -6.64
N GLU A 31 -5.78 -10.19 -7.89
CA GLU A 31 -5.07 -11.42 -8.29
C GLU A 31 -3.63 -11.52 -7.77
N GLU A 32 -3.04 -10.38 -7.38
CA GLU A 32 -1.70 -10.27 -6.79
C GLU A 32 -1.76 -10.10 -5.26
N THR A 33 -2.93 -10.28 -4.64
CA THR A 33 -3.11 -10.28 -3.17
C THR A 33 -3.38 -11.70 -2.64
N PRO A 34 -2.96 -12.03 -1.39
CA PRO A 34 -2.24 -11.19 -0.45
C PRO A 34 -0.75 -11.01 -0.81
N CYS A 35 -0.22 -9.81 -0.60
CA CYS A 35 1.19 -9.50 -0.83
C CYS A 35 1.72 -8.43 0.13
N GLU A 36 3.04 -8.35 0.22
CA GLU A 36 3.75 -7.35 1.02
C GLU A 36 4.75 -6.61 0.14
N VAL A 37 4.81 -5.29 0.28
CA VAL A 37 5.75 -4.43 -0.43
C VAL A 37 6.58 -3.62 0.55
N ASP A 38 7.86 -3.44 0.24
CA ASP A 38 8.68 -2.42 0.88
C ASP A 38 8.21 -1.02 0.43
N TYR A 39 7.93 -0.16 1.41
CA TYR A 39 7.44 1.19 1.17
C TYR A 39 8.16 2.17 2.10
N ASP A 40 8.63 3.28 1.57
CA ASP A 40 9.15 4.38 2.38
C ASP A 40 8.02 5.36 2.66
N CYS A 41 7.77 5.70 3.93
CA CYS A 41 6.73 6.66 4.28
C CYS A 41 6.96 8.01 3.58
N GLU A 42 5.96 8.54 2.87
CA GLU A 42 6.09 9.80 2.12
C GLU A 42 6.23 11.05 2.99
N VAL A 43 5.92 10.93 4.29
CA VAL A 43 5.97 12.05 5.24
C VAL A 43 7.27 12.07 6.04
N CYS A 44 7.71 10.91 6.55
CA CYS A 44 8.89 10.82 7.41
C CYS A 44 10.06 10.01 6.83
N CYS A 45 9.93 9.51 5.61
CA CYS A 45 10.93 8.71 4.87
C CYS A 45 11.47 7.51 5.66
N ARG A 46 10.69 6.98 6.62
CA ARG A 46 11.06 5.75 7.33
C ARG A 46 10.60 4.53 6.53
N PRO A 47 11.46 3.51 6.43
CA PRO A 47 11.11 2.28 5.73
C PRO A 47 10.06 1.52 6.54
N MET A 48 9.06 1.00 5.83
CA MET A 48 7.96 0.24 6.37
C MET A 48 7.56 -0.84 5.36
N ILE A 49 6.78 -1.81 5.83
CA ILE A 49 6.12 -2.79 4.96
C ILE A 49 4.65 -2.41 4.89
N VAL A 50 4.13 -2.34 3.66
CA VAL A 50 2.69 -2.27 3.41
C VAL A 50 2.24 -3.65 2.98
N ALA A 51 1.30 -4.22 3.72
CA ALA A 51 0.66 -5.48 3.40
C ALA A 51 -0.72 -5.21 2.80
N PHE A 52 -1.02 -5.91 1.70
CA PHE A 52 -2.30 -5.85 1.01
C PHE A 52 -3.04 -7.17 1.19
N GLU A 53 -4.31 -7.07 1.52
CA GLU A 53 -5.22 -8.21 1.67
C GLU A 53 -6.50 -7.93 0.88
N GLU A 54 -7.00 -8.93 0.18
CA GLU A 54 -8.30 -8.87 -0.47
C GLU A 54 -9.36 -9.54 0.38
N ASP A 55 -10.49 -8.85 0.54
CA ASP A 55 -11.69 -9.34 1.19
C ASP A 55 -12.92 -8.93 0.37
N ASP A 56 -13.70 -9.92 -0.08
CA ASP A 56 -14.94 -9.76 -0.86
C ASP A 56 -14.82 -8.84 -2.10
N GLY A 57 -13.67 -8.90 -2.78
CA GLY A 57 -13.35 -8.12 -3.98
C GLY A 57 -12.82 -6.70 -3.70
N GLU A 58 -12.58 -6.34 -2.44
CA GLU A 58 -11.96 -5.08 -2.03
C GLU A 58 -10.55 -5.32 -1.48
N VAL A 59 -9.56 -4.56 -1.98
CA VAL A 59 -8.17 -4.64 -1.50
C VAL A 59 -7.97 -3.60 -0.41
N THR A 60 -7.64 -4.07 0.79
CA THR A 60 -7.28 -3.25 1.94
C THR A 60 -5.77 -3.23 2.14
N ALA A 61 -5.25 -2.18 2.77
CA ALA A 61 -3.83 -2.04 3.05
C ALA A 61 -3.59 -1.69 4.52
N TRP A 62 -2.55 -2.26 5.10
CA TRP A 62 -2.07 -1.90 6.44
C TRP A 62 -0.54 -1.87 6.48
N ALA A 63 -0.01 -1.01 7.35
CA ALA A 63 1.43 -0.83 7.49
C ALA A 63 1.96 -1.44 8.77
N ARG A 64 3.14 -2.04 8.67
CA ARG A 64 3.96 -2.43 9.83
C ARG A 64 5.36 -1.86 9.71
N GLY A 65 5.92 -1.46 10.85
CA GLY A 65 7.33 -1.07 10.91
C GLY A 65 8.22 -2.29 10.76
N LEU A 66 9.43 -2.10 10.25
CA LEU A 66 10.42 -3.18 10.08
C LEU A 66 11.08 -3.65 11.39
N GLY A 67 10.51 -3.27 12.55
CA GLY A 67 11.14 -3.41 13.86
C GLY A 67 12.19 -2.33 14.09
N ASP A 68 12.35 -1.96 15.36
CA ASP A 68 13.61 -1.39 15.86
C ASP A 68 14.52 -2.58 16.25
#